data_AF-A0A260YSG8-F1
#
_entry.id   AF-A0A260YSG8-F1
#
_cell.length_a   1.000
_cell.length_b   1.000
_cell.length_c   1.000
_cell.angle_alpha   90.00
_cell.angle_beta   90.00
_cell.angle_gamma   90.00
#
_symmetry.space_group_name_H-M   'P 1'
#
loop_
_entity.id
_entity.type
_entity.pdbx_description
1 polymer ?
#
loop_
_entity_poly.entity_id
_entity_poly.type
_entity_poly.pdbx_seq_one_letter_code
_entity_poly.pdbx_strand_id
1 'polypeptide(L)'
;MIDFPGNETHCCCISSNPAQICASEKRNTAELTQLWTVKQVLYLIFGHIGLAGIVLLLVFFYIKTVEMWPIDNIVIPEESRITTILLAKSLFLVLSLMVIYFPFRKVCMNHPKGVYTTPRYFLYQIFEAGIGPSLYFSFPLVFFLFDFSLYIYIKSVKFINKSGALALSIFKLVTVPLFVYECFLATFDLWQRDHEPGYCRFNGAIWQFMLSHFFILVYHILIIIQTVLLTRMRIDIEFFQRSSRETQSHVATVLSSQTGETRIESEFSEMVYIHPRPFHVPRLGINVLNVKNNRNNEWLALRALLSTTGFYKLYPSKFLIPPGKEISIEVEQCTRADSPTANHNILIEWFSLGSSPPCTDLQRLWSKPYLVPQSHWQYFVLPVFVDDLTITNSSTVMSNLE
;
A
#
# COMPACT_ATOMS: atom_id res chain seq x y z
N MET A 1 -20.39 39.31 -16.97
CA MET A 1 -20.17 39.58 -18.41
C MET A 1 -19.36 38.41 -18.93
N ILE A 2 -19.92 37.23 -19.17
CA ILE A 2 -20.84 36.82 -20.26
C ILE A 2 -20.51 37.52 -21.58
N ASP A 3 -19.49 37.01 -22.26
CA ASP A 3 -19.32 37.18 -23.70
C ASP A 3 -19.92 35.96 -24.40
N PHE A 4 -21.07 36.17 -25.03
CA PHE A 4 -21.62 35.25 -26.03
C PHE A 4 -20.93 35.50 -27.39
N PRO A 5 -20.85 34.47 -28.24
CA PRO A 5 -19.82 34.36 -29.28
C PRO A 5 -20.16 35.22 -30.49
N GLY A 6 -19.17 35.98 -30.95
CA GLY A 6 -19.20 36.65 -32.25
C GLY A 6 -19.28 35.64 -33.39
N ASN A 7 -20.25 35.88 -34.28
CA ASN A 7 -20.45 35.36 -35.63
C ASN A 7 -19.38 34.40 -36.17
N GLU A 8 -19.80 33.16 -36.43
CA GLU A 8 -19.16 32.24 -37.35
C GLU A 8 -19.16 32.85 -38.77
N THR A 9 -18.09 33.53 -39.14
CA THR A 9 -17.91 34.01 -40.52
C THR A 9 -17.43 32.85 -41.40
N HIS A 10 -18.37 32.17 -42.05
CA HIS A 10 -18.08 31.31 -43.19
C HIS A 10 -17.76 32.20 -44.41
N CYS A 11 -16.60 32.02 -45.06
CA CYS A 11 -16.27 32.78 -46.26
C CYS A 11 -17.25 32.48 -47.40
N CYS A 12 -17.99 33.53 -47.81
CA CYS A 12 -18.60 33.67 -49.12
C CYS A 12 -17.49 33.70 -50.19
N CYS A 13 -17.67 32.92 -51.26
CA CYS A 13 -16.88 33.05 -52.47
C CYS A 13 -17.17 34.40 -53.13
N ILE A 14 -16.15 35.21 -53.39
CA ILE A 14 -16.24 36.33 -54.32
C ILE A 14 -16.07 35.74 -55.72
N SER A 15 -17.18 35.56 -56.44
CA SER A 15 -17.20 35.42 -57.89
C SER A 15 -18.54 35.96 -58.38
N SER A 16 -18.48 36.76 -59.43
CA SER A 16 -19.53 37.60 -60.01
C SER A 16 -20.70 36.84 -60.66
N ASN A 17 -21.08 35.66 -60.15
CA ASN A 17 -22.24 34.93 -60.64
C ASN A 17 -23.04 34.29 -59.48
N PRO A 18 -24.26 34.78 -59.16
CA PRO A 18 -24.95 34.49 -57.91
C PRO A 18 -25.79 33.19 -57.89
N ALA A 19 -25.71 32.35 -58.93
CA ALA A 19 -26.57 31.17 -59.00
C ALA A 19 -25.87 30.01 -59.70
N GLN A 20 -24.98 29.31 -58.98
CA GLN A 20 -24.88 27.85 -59.03
C GLN A 20 -23.68 27.35 -58.20
N ILE A 21 -24.00 26.45 -57.27
CA ILE A 21 -23.10 25.49 -56.61
C ILE A 21 -22.22 26.07 -55.50
N CYS A 22 -22.81 26.34 -54.33
CA CYS A 22 -22.06 26.35 -53.07
C CYS A 22 -22.86 25.89 -51.83
N ALA A 23 -24.08 25.34 -51.95
CA ALA A 23 -24.97 25.21 -50.78
C ALA A 23 -25.78 23.91 -50.61
N SER A 24 -25.82 22.96 -51.55
CA SER A 24 -26.56 21.70 -51.31
C SER A 24 -25.68 20.53 -50.90
N GLU A 25 -24.43 20.45 -51.36
CA GLU A 25 -23.56 19.29 -51.07
C GLU A 25 -22.88 19.38 -49.68
N LYS A 26 -22.78 20.58 -49.10
CA LYS A 26 -22.14 20.79 -47.80
C LYS A 26 -23.05 20.59 -46.59
N ARG A 27 -24.38 20.67 -46.76
CA ARG A 27 -25.31 20.54 -45.64
C ARG A 27 -25.41 19.09 -45.15
N ASN A 28 -25.24 18.12 -46.04
CA ASN A 28 -25.13 16.70 -45.67
C ASN A 28 -23.75 16.31 -45.13
N THR A 29 -22.71 17.14 -45.30
CA THR A 29 -21.39 16.94 -44.65
C THR A 29 -21.28 17.61 -43.27
N ALA A 30 -22.25 18.45 -42.91
CA ALA A 30 -22.35 19.07 -41.59
C ALA A 30 -23.09 18.18 -40.57
N GLU A 31 -23.84 17.18 -41.04
CA GLU A 31 -24.39 16.12 -40.21
C GLU A 31 -23.30 15.07 -39.94
N LEU A 32 -22.68 15.16 -38.77
CA LEU A 32 -21.60 14.28 -38.29
C LEU A 32 -20.37 14.26 -39.21
N THR A 33 -19.50 15.28 -39.07
CA THR A 33 -18.05 15.05 -39.22
C THR A 33 -17.67 13.91 -38.29
N GLN A 34 -17.62 12.69 -38.83
CA GLN A 34 -17.32 11.47 -38.09
C GLN A 34 -16.00 11.69 -37.36
N LEU A 35 -16.08 11.86 -36.03
CA LEU A 35 -14.90 12.17 -35.21
C LEU A 35 -13.83 11.10 -35.39
N TRP A 36 -14.20 9.84 -35.64
CA TRP A 36 -13.27 8.77 -36.00
C TRP A 36 -13.89 7.89 -37.08
N THR A 37 -13.07 7.33 -37.96
CA THR A 37 -13.55 6.24 -38.83
C THR A 37 -13.92 5.04 -37.98
N VAL A 38 -14.91 4.24 -38.40
CA VAL A 38 -15.32 3.01 -37.68
C VAL A 38 -14.11 2.10 -37.41
N LYS A 39 -13.18 2.02 -38.38
CA LYS A 39 -11.92 1.28 -38.24
C LYS A 39 -11.05 1.83 -37.11
N GLN A 40 -10.83 3.15 -37.05
CA GLN A 40 -10.08 3.80 -35.95
C GLN A 40 -10.74 3.54 -34.59
N VAL A 41 -12.06 3.66 -34.49
CA VAL A 41 -12.78 3.38 -33.23
C VAL A 41 -12.54 1.94 -32.76
N LEU A 42 -12.70 0.96 -33.66
CA LEU A 42 -12.54 -0.45 -33.33
C LEU A 42 -11.10 -0.77 -32.89
N TYR A 43 -10.09 -0.24 -33.57
CA TYR A 43 -8.70 -0.43 -33.17
C TYR A 43 -8.40 0.22 -31.82
N LEU A 44 -8.92 1.43 -31.55
CA LEU A 44 -8.73 2.08 -30.25
C LEU A 44 -9.39 1.30 -29.11
N ILE A 45 -10.63 0.84 -29.31
CA ILE A 45 -11.33 -0.04 -28.35
C ILE A 45 -10.53 -1.32 -28.12
N PHE A 46 -10.05 -1.95 -29.19
CA PHE A 46 -9.20 -3.14 -29.10
C PHE A 46 -7.91 -2.87 -28.32
N GLY A 47 -7.27 -1.72 -28.56
CA GLY A 47 -6.10 -1.27 -27.80
C GLY A 47 -6.39 -1.14 -26.32
N HIS A 48 -7.49 -0.48 -25.95
CA HIS A 48 -7.88 -0.31 -24.54
C HIS A 48 -8.21 -1.64 -23.87
N ILE A 49 -9.06 -2.47 -24.48
CA ILE A 49 -9.49 -3.76 -23.92
C ILE A 49 -8.30 -4.72 -23.84
N GLY A 50 -7.46 -4.79 -24.88
CA GLY A 50 -6.28 -5.64 -24.93
C GLY A 50 -5.26 -5.28 -23.86
N LEU A 51 -4.90 -3.99 -23.75
CA LEU A 51 -3.99 -3.53 -22.70
C LEU A 51 -4.59 -3.70 -21.29
N ALA A 52 -5.89 -3.46 -21.12
CA ALA A 52 -6.57 -3.68 -19.84
C ALA A 52 -6.52 -5.17 -19.45
N GLY A 53 -6.72 -6.09 -20.38
CA GLY A 53 -6.58 -7.53 -20.16
C GLY A 53 -5.17 -7.91 -19.70
N ILE A 54 -4.13 -7.37 -20.35
CA ILE A 54 -2.73 -7.59 -19.94
C ILE A 54 -2.50 -7.05 -18.53
N VAL A 55 -3.00 -5.85 -18.21
CA VAL A 55 -2.86 -5.27 -16.87
C VAL A 55 -3.59 -6.08 -15.81
N LEU A 56 -4.77 -6.62 -16.10
CA LEU A 56 -5.49 -7.49 -15.17
C LEU A 56 -4.69 -8.75 -14.85
N LEU A 57 -4.04 -9.35 -15.85
CA LEU A 57 -3.12 -10.48 -15.64
C LEU A 57 -1.93 -10.08 -14.75
N LEU A 58 -1.38 -8.88 -14.93
CA LEU A 58 -0.30 -8.36 -14.08
C LEU A 58 -0.76 -8.09 -12.64
N VAL A 59 -1.96 -7.58 -12.46
CA VAL A 59 -2.58 -7.39 -11.14
C VAL A 59 -2.76 -8.74 -10.46
N PHE A 60 -3.32 -9.71 -11.16
CA PHE A 60 -3.49 -11.07 -10.65
C PHE A 60 -2.15 -11.70 -10.27
N PHE A 61 -1.15 -11.59 -11.15
CA PHE A 61 0.21 -12.03 -10.88
C PHE A 61 0.76 -11.36 -9.61
N TYR A 62 0.63 -10.05 -9.47
CA TYR A 62 1.11 -9.32 -8.30
C TYR A 62 0.45 -9.79 -7.00
N ILE A 63 -0.89 -9.92 -6.99
CA ILE A 63 -1.63 -10.43 -5.83
C ILE A 63 -1.14 -11.84 -5.49
N LYS A 64 -0.94 -12.70 -6.49
CA LYS A 64 -0.40 -14.04 -6.28
C LYS A 64 1.03 -14.03 -5.75
N THR A 65 1.90 -13.10 -6.17
CA THR A 65 3.24 -12.96 -5.59
C THR A 65 3.20 -12.52 -4.12
N VAL A 66 2.25 -11.65 -3.74
CA VAL A 66 2.03 -11.25 -2.34
C VAL A 66 1.64 -12.46 -1.48
N GLU A 67 0.78 -13.34 -2.00
CA GLU A 67 0.31 -14.56 -1.32
C GLU A 67 1.38 -15.66 -1.26
N MET A 68 2.06 -15.94 -2.38
CA MET A 68 2.98 -17.07 -2.50
C MET A 68 4.38 -16.78 -1.95
N TRP A 69 4.83 -15.52 -2.04
CA TRP A 69 6.14 -15.09 -1.56
C TRP A 69 6.01 -13.99 -0.51
N PRO A 70 5.43 -14.31 0.66
CA PRO A 70 5.32 -13.33 1.72
C PRO A 70 6.68 -12.79 2.15
N ILE A 71 7.75 -13.60 2.00
CA ILE A 71 9.16 -13.24 2.28
C ILE A 71 9.58 -11.92 1.63
N ASP A 72 9.00 -11.63 0.48
CA ASP A 72 9.34 -10.43 -0.28
C ASP A 72 8.47 -9.22 0.08
N ASN A 73 7.54 -9.32 1.03
CA ASN A 73 6.71 -8.21 1.49
C ASN A 73 7.51 -7.30 2.42
N ILE A 74 7.93 -6.15 1.90
CA ILE A 74 8.70 -5.14 2.61
C ILE A 74 7.75 -4.06 3.14
N VAL A 75 7.85 -3.74 4.44
CA VAL A 75 7.06 -2.68 5.06
C VAL A 75 7.52 -1.32 4.51
N ILE A 76 6.54 -0.51 4.11
CA ILE A 76 6.78 0.80 3.50
C ILE A 76 6.33 1.89 4.48
N PRO A 77 7.25 2.75 4.97
CA PRO A 77 6.88 3.88 5.83
C PRO A 77 6.01 4.89 5.07
N GLU A 78 5.16 5.63 5.79
CA GLU A 78 4.16 6.53 5.19
C GLU A 78 4.78 7.62 4.29
N GLU A 79 6.00 8.07 4.60
CA GLU A 79 6.78 9.04 3.81
C GLU A 79 7.88 8.40 2.96
N SER A 80 7.69 7.17 2.49
CA SER A 80 8.69 6.51 1.65
C SER A 80 8.88 7.19 0.29
N ARG A 81 10.10 7.11 -0.26
CA ARG A 81 10.35 7.52 -1.65
C ARG A 81 9.55 6.69 -2.67
N ILE A 82 9.20 5.44 -2.34
CA ILE A 82 8.43 4.55 -3.22
C ILE A 82 7.01 5.08 -3.42
N THR A 83 6.32 5.45 -2.34
CA THR A 83 4.95 5.97 -2.41
C THR A 83 4.89 7.27 -3.20
N THR A 84 5.88 8.15 -3.03
CA THR A 84 6.01 9.39 -3.82
C THR A 84 6.24 9.10 -5.31
N ILE A 85 7.09 8.13 -5.65
CA ILE A 85 7.37 7.75 -7.04
C ILE A 85 6.12 7.17 -7.72
N LEU A 86 5.39 6.29 -7.03
CA LEU A 86 4.15 5.70 -7.58
C LEU A 86 3.09 6.75 -7.89
N LEU A 87 2.94 7.74 -7.00
CA LEU A 87 2.04 8.87 -7.24
C LEU A 87 2.52 9.74 -8.41
N ALA A 88 3.83 10.08 -8.45
CA ALA A 88 4.40 10.88 -9.53
C ALA A 88 4.21 10.22 -10.91
N LYS A 89 4.43 8.91 -11.02
CA LYS A 89 4.16 8.15 -12.24
C LYS A 89 2.73 8.31 -12.72
N SER A 90 1.77 8.15 -11.81
CA SER A 90 0.35 8.30 -12.12
C SER A 90 0.03 9.71 -12.64
N LEU A 91 0.62 10.74 -12.02
CA LEU A 91 0.46 12.13 -12.42
C LEU A 91 1.00 12.39 -13.84
N PHE A 92 2.19 11.91 -14.17
CA PHE A 92 2.76 12.07 -15.52
C PHE A 92 1.95 11.35 -16.60
N LEU A 93 1.37 10.18 -16.29
CA LEU A 93 0.48 9.48 -17.23
C LEU A 93 -0.84 10.25 -17.45
N VAL A 94 -1.41 10.85 -16.42
CA VAL A 94 -2.59 11.73 -16.56
C VAL A 94 -2.26 12.96 -17.41
N LEU A 95 -1.10 13.59 -17.18
CA LEU A 95 -0.67 14.73 -17.99
C LEU A 95 -0.49 14.34 -19.46
N SER A 96 0.12 13.19 -19.74
CA SER A 96 0.21 12.66 -21.10
C SER A 96 -1.18 12.38 -21.70
N LEU A 97 -2.09 11.77 -20.95
CA LEU A 97 -3.46 11.50 -21.37
C LEU A 97 -4.21 12.79 -21.73
N MET A 98 -4.15 13.79 -20.85
CA MET A 98 -4.78 15.09 -21.07
C MET A 98 -4.24 15.76 -22.33
N VAL A 99 -2.92 15.70 -22.56
CA VAL A 99 -2.31 16.27 -23.76
C VAL A 99 -2.72 15.50 -25.01
N ILE A 100 -2.68 14.16 -25.04
CA ILE A 100 -2.99 13.37 -26.25
C ILE A 100 -4.45 13.54 -26.69
N TYR A 101 -5.38 13.62 -25.75
CA TYR A 101 -6.81 13.75 -26.03
C TYR A 101 -7.27 15.21 -26.09
N PHE A 102 -6.39 16.19 -25.91
CA PHE A 102 -6.74 17.59 -26.10
C PHE A 102 -6.99 17.88 -27.60
N PRO A 103 -8.10 18.52 -27.98
CA PRO A 103 -8.34 18.85 -29.37
C PRO A 103 -7.46 20.04 -29.82
N PHE A 104 -6.87 19.95 -31.01
CA PHE A 104 -6.07 21.03 -31.61
C PHE A 104 -6.72 21.57 -32.89
N ARG A 105 -6.24 22.73 -33.37
CA ARG A 105 -6.65 23.32 -34.65
C ARG A 105 -5.47 23.34 -35.63
N LYS A 106 -5.77 23.13 -36.91
CA LYS A 106 -4.78 23.28 -37.98
C LYS A 106 -4.51 24.77 -38.21
N VAL A 107 -3.24 25.13 -38.39
CA VAL A 107 -2.85 26.50 -38.73
C VAL A 107 -2.74 26.58 -40.25
N CYS A 108 -3.72 27.25 -40.88
CA CYS A 108 -3.71 27.46 -42.33
C CYS A 108 -3.18 28.85 -42.68
N MET A 109 -2.48 28.96 -43.80
CA MET A 109 -2.08 30.26 -44.35
C MET A 109 -3.30 31.00 -44.93
N ASN A 110 -3.17 32.29 -45.24
CA ASN A 110 -4.24 33.11 -45.82
C ASN A 110 -4.39 32.90 -47.34
N HIS A 111 -5.47 32.25 -47.78
CA HIS A 111 -5.57 31.82 -49.19
C HIS A 111 -6.01 33.00 -50.04
N PRO A 112 -5.56 33.11 -51.30
CA PRO A 112 -6.08 34.13 -52.22
C PRO A 112 -7.60 34.05 -52.45
N LYS A 113 -8.27 33.01 -51.96
CA LYS A 113 -9.74 32.81 -52.02
C LYS A 113 -10.46 33.03 -50.67
N GLY A 114 -9.77 33.48 -49.62
CA GLY A 114 -10.36 33.77 -48.31
C GLY A 114 -9.69 33.04 -47.12
N VAL A 115 -10.23 33.27 -45.92
CA VAL A 115 -9.79 32.66 -44.66
C VAL A 115 -10.58 31.36 -44.42
N TYR A 116 -9.89 30.23 -44.28
CA TYR A 116 -10.53 28.96 -43.98
C TYR A 116 -10.58 28.71 -42.47
N THR A 117 -11.79 28.60 -41.90
CA THR A 117 -12.00 28.12 -40.53
C THR A 117 -11.83 26.60 -40.49
N THR A 118 -10.91 26.10 -39.66
CA THR A 118 -10.67 24.65 -39.52
C THR A 118 -11.38 24.07 -38.30
N PRO A 119 -12.00 22.88 -38.43
CA PRO A 119 -12.58 22.19 -37.28
C PRO A 119 -11.47 21.73 -36.31
N ARG A 120 -11.85 21.42 -35.08
CA ARG A 120 -10.95 20.82 -34.09
C ARG A 120 -10.70 19.36 -34.44
N TYR A 121 -9.44 18.93 -34.33
CA TYR A 121 -9.01 17.56 -34.58
C TYR A 121 -8.41 16.94 -33.33
N PHE A 122 -8.52 15.62 -33.20
CA PHE A 122 -7.83 14.82 -32.19
C PHE A 122 -6.56 14.23 -32.79
N LEU A 123 -5.52 14.07 -31.97
CA LEU A 123 -4.24 13.55 -32.42
C LEU A 123 -4.35 12.16 -33.06
N TYR A 124 -5.24 11.31 -32.53
CA TYR A 124 -5.50 9.97 -33.07
C TYR A 124 -6.01 9.96 -34.51
N GLN A 125 -6.74 11.00 -34.93
CA GLN A 125 -7.29 11.11 -36.28
C GLN A 125 -6.22 11.27 -37.35
N ILE A 126 -5.03 11.72 -36.98
CA ILE A 126 -3.90 11.87 -37.90
C ILE A 126 -3.33 10.49 -38.28
N PHE A 127 -3.49 9.50 -37.41
CA PHE A 127 -2.91 8.19 -37.59
C PHE A 127 -3.81 7.27 -38.39
N GLU A 128 -3.18 6.45 -39.24
CA GLU A 128 -3.86 5.31 -39.84
C GLU A 128 -4.32 4.33 -38.75
N ALA A 129 -5.49 3.74 -38.96
CA ALA A 129 -6.03 2.75 -38.04
C ALA A 129 -5.11 1.51 -37.99
N GLY A 130 -4.49 1.28 -36.84
CA GLY A 130 -3.58 0.16 -36.65
C GLY A 130 -3.24 -0.10 -35.18
N ILE A 131 -2.57 -1.22 -34.96
CA ILE A 131 -2.22 -1.70 -33.61
C ILE A 131 -1.27 -0.71 -32.92
N GLY A 132 -0.21 -0.25 -33.58
CA GLY A 132 0.77 0.67 -32.99
C GLY A 132 0.13 1.94 -32.40
N PRO A 133 -0.56 2.77 -33.22
CA PRO A 133 -1.28 3.93 -32.71
C PRO A 133 -2.31 3.56 -31.65
N SER A 134 -3.09 2.48 -31.82
CA SER A 134 -4.07 2.08 -30.80
C SER A 134 -3.43 1.81 -29.43
N LEU A 135 -2.26 1.18 -29.38
CA LEU A 135 -1.54 0.89 -28.15
C LEU A 135 -0.94 2.16 -27.54
N TYR A 136 -0.36 3.05 -28.34
CA TYR A 136 0.17 4.34 -27.86
C TYR A 136 -0.93 5.19 -27.19
N PHE A 137 -2.10 5.32 -27.81
CA PHE A 137 -3.21 6.13 -27.29
C PHE A 137 -3.94 5.46 -26.10
N SER A 138 -3.82 4.14 -25.98
CA SER A 138 -4.36 3.37 -24.86
C SER A 138 -3.43 3.34 -23.65
N PHE A 139 -2.12 3.44 -23.88
CA PHE A 139 -1.09 3.25 -22.87
C PHE A 139 -1.23 4.21 -21.67
N PRO A 140 -1.33 5.54 -21.83
CA PRO A 140 -1.43 6.46 -20.70
C PRO A 140 -2.65 6.21 -19.82
N LEU A 141 -3.81 5.88 -20.43
CA LEU A 141 -5.04 5.60 -19.70
C LEU A 141 -4.90 4.32 -18.86
N VAL A 142 -4.50 3.22 -19.50
CA VAL A 142 -4.50 1.90 -18.85
C VAL A 142 -3.41 1.82 -17.78
N PHE A 143 -2.21 2.34 -18.06
CA PHE A 143 -1.14 2.34 -17.06
C PHE A 143 -1.36 3.37 -15.95
N PHE A 144 -2.10 4.45 -16.20
CA PHE A 144 -2.52 5.38 -15.14
C PHE A 144 -3.40 4.64 -14.12
N LEU A 145 -4.45 3.97 -14.60
CA LEU A 145 -5.35 3.20 -13.74
C LEU A 145 -4.57 2.15 -12.95
N PHE A 146 -3.59 1.50 -13.58
CA PHE A 146 -2.76 0.50 -12.93
C PHE A 146 -1.85 1.08 -11.84
N ASP A 147 -1.01 2.08 -12.15
CA ASP A 147 -0.08 2.66 -11.17
C ASP A 147 -0.82 3.40 -10.04
N PHE A 148 -1.96 4.04 -10.35
CA PHE A 148 -2.76 4.71 -9.33
C PHE A 148 -3.45 3.71 -8.40
N SER A 149 -3.97 2.60 -8.94
CA SER A 149 -4.52 1.51 -8.13
C SER A 149 -3.45 0.87 -7.25
N LEU A 150 -2.24 0.65 -7.78
CA LEU A 150 -1.11 0.13 -7.01
C LEU A 150 -0.69 1.10 -5.90
N TYR A 151 -0.68 2.40 -6.17
CA TYR A 151 -0.44 3.44 -5.16
C TYR A 151 -1.47 3.38 -4.02
N ILE A 152 -2.76 3.31 -4.35
CA ILE A 152 -3.84 3.20 -3.34
C ILE A 152 -3.67 1.92 -2.53
N TYR A 153 -3.42 0.79 -3.20
CA TYR A 153 -3.21 -0.49 -2.56
C TYR A 153 -2.07 -0.44 -1.54
N ILE A 154 -0.88 -0.01 -1.95
CA ILE A 154 0.30 0.08 -1.08
C ILE A 154 0.07 1.05 0.08
N LYS A 155 -0.60 2.18 -0.16
CA LYS A 155 -0.96 3.12 0.91
C LYS A 155 -1.91 2.49 1.94
N SER A 156 -2.81 1.62 1.50
CA SER A 156 -3.74 0.89 2.38
C SER A 156 -3.06 -0.21 3.17
N VAL A 157 -2.26 -1.06 2.52
CA VAL A 157 -1.67 -2.26 3.15
C VAL A 157 -0.33 -1.98 3.84
N LYS A 158 0.31 -0.85 3.54
CA LYS A 158 1.61 -0.39 4.10
C LYS A 158 2.80 -1.33 3.87
N PHE A 159 2.71 -2.23 2.90
CA PHE A 159 3.82 -3.04 2.44
C PHE A 159 3.81 -3.14 0.92
N ILE A 160 4.95 -3.55 0.35
CA ILE A 160 5.09 -3.85 -1.07
C ILE A 160 5.82 -5.19 -1.24
N ASN A 161 5.27 -6.08 -2.08
CA ASN A 161 6.02 -7.27 -2.48
C ASN A 161 7.15 -6.88 -3.44
N LYS A 162 8.41 -7.05 -3.01
CA LYS A 162 9.61 -6.67 -3.75
C LYS A 162 9.70 -7.41 -5.09
N SER A 163 9.58 -8.74 -5.09
CA SER A 163 9.71 -9.56 -6.30
C SER A 163 8.60 -9.27 -7.31
N GLY A 164 7.35 -9.21 -6.83
CA GLY A 164 6.21 -8.82 -7.66
C GLY A 164 6.38 -7.41 -8.23
N ALA A 165 6.75 -6.43 -7.40
CA ALA A 165 6.93 -5.05 -7.86
C ALA A 165 8.12 -4.91 -8.84
N LEU A 166 9.18 -5.68 -8.65
CA LEU A 166 10.33 -5.71 -9.56
C LEU A 166 9.93 -6.30 -10.91
N ALA A 167 9.24 -7.43 -10.93
CA ALA A 167 8.73 -8.05 -12.16
C ALA A 167 7.80 -7.11 -12.93
N LEU A 168 6.88 -6.43 -12.23
CA LEU A 168 6.03 -5.40 -12.81
C LEU A 168 6.84 -4.22 -13.39
N SER A 169 7.90 -3.81 -12.71
CA SER A 169 8.75 -2.70 -13.17
C SER A 169 9.54 -3.10 -14.42
N ILE A 170 10.09 -4.32 -14.46
CA ILE A 170 10.79 -4.85 -15.64
C ILE A 170 9.83 -4.97 -16.83
N PHE A 171 8.62 -5.50 -16.61
CA PHE A 171 7.60 -5.57 -17.65
C PHE A 171 7.28 -4.18 -18.23
N LYS A 172 7.17 -3.16 -17.38
CA LYS A 172 6.98 -1.77 -17.80
C LYS A 172 8.17 -1.21 -18.58
N LEU A 173 9.40 -1.52 -18.17
CA LEU A 173 10.62 -1.11 -18.89
C LEU A 173 10.69 -1.68 -20.30
N VAL A 174 10.17 -2.89 -20.52
CA VAL A 174 10.14 -3.53 -21.85
C VAL A 174 8.96 -3.05 -22.70
N THR A 175 7.80 -2.82 -22.09
CA THR A 175 6.59 -2.42 -22.84
C THR A 175 6.62 -0.97 -23.30
N VAL A 176 7.20 -0.04 -22.54
CA VAL A 176 7.26 1.37 -22.96
C VAL A 176 8.02 1.54 -24.29
N PRO A 177 9.22 0.98 -24.49
CA PRO A 177 9.92 1.09 -25.77
C PRO A 177 9.14 0.46 -26.93
N LEU A 178 8.60 -0.75 -26.72
CA LEU A 178 7.87 -1.49 -27.75
C LEU A 178 6.58 -0.80 -28.19
N PHE A 179 5.83 -0.21 -27.26
CA PHE A 179 4.50 0.34 -27.58
C PHE A 179 4.54 1.85 -27.83
N VAL A 180 5.48 2.56 -27.20
CA VAL A 180 5.54 4.03 -27.24
C VAL A 180 6.66 4.51 -28.15
N TYR A 181 7.88 4.00 -28.02
CA TYR A 181 9.02 4.52 -28.81
C TYR A 181 8.97 4.07 -30.26
N GLU A 182 8.58 2.83 -30.54
CA GLU A 182 8.32 2.36 -31.91
C GLU A 182 7.26 3.22 -32.60
N CYS A 183 6.14 3.50 -31.92
CA CYS A 183 5.09 4.37 -32.47
C CYS A 183 5.62 5.80 -32.68
N PHE A 184 6.44 6.32 -31.76
CA PHE A 184 7.04 7.64 -31.88
C PHE A 184 7.99 7.76 -33.08
N LEU A 185 8.89 6.79 -33.26
CA LEU A 185 9.82 6.77 -34.38
C LEU A 185 9.08 6.67 -35.71
N ALA A 186 8.11 5.75 -35.81
CA ALA A 186 7.29 5.61 -37.02
C ALA A 186 6.53 6.92 -37.34
N THR A 187 6.01 7.60 -36.32
CA THR A 187 5.32 8.90 -36.48
C THR A 187 6.28 10.01 -36.92
N PHE A 188 7.47 10.04 -36.33
CA PHE A 188 8.47 11.05 -36.64
C PHE A 188 8.96 10.92 -38.08
N ASP A 189 9.19 9.69 -38.55
CA ASP A 189 9.56 9.39 -39.93
C ASP A 189 8.48 9.81 -40.93
N LEU A 190 7.21 9.51 -40.63
CA LEU A 190 6.06 9.97 -41.41
C LEU A 190 6.01 11.49 -41.48
N TRP A 191 6.17 12.15 -40.33
CA TRP A 191 6.14 13.61 -40.25
C TRP A 191 7.28 14.29 -41.00
N GLN A 192 8.46 13.69 -41.01
CA GLN A 192 9.61 14.18 -41.76
C GLN A 192 9.41 14.03 -43.28
N ARG A 193 8.66 13.01 -43.72
CA ARG A 193 8.30 12.79 -45.13
C ARG A 193 7.15 13.70 -45.60
N ASP A 194 6.15 13.95 -44.75
CA ASP A 194 5.00 14.82 -45.04
C ASP A 194 5.28 16.32 -44.88
N HIS A 195 6.55 16.70 -44.65
CA HIS A 195 7.01 18.08 -44.58
C HIS A 195 7.02 18.81 -45.95
N GLU A 196 6.21 18.35 -46.90
CA GLU A 196 5.89 19.12 -48.10
C GLU A 196 5.08 20.38 -47.72
N PRO A 197 5.30 21.52 -48.40
CA PRO A 197 4.64 22.78 -48.09
C PRO A 197 3.14 22.76 -48.44
N GLY A 198 2.35 22.12 -47.58
CA GLY A 198 0.88 22.16 -47.62
C GLY A 198 0.33 23.49 -47.11
N TYR A 199 -0.86 23.85 -47.58
CA TYR A 199 -1.55 25.10 -47.26
C TYR A 199 -1.97 25.23 -45.78
N CYS A 200 -2.18 24.09 -45.13
CA CYS A 200 -2.52 23.97 -43.71
C CYS A 200 -1.47 23.11 -43.00
N ARG A 201 -0.81 23.68 -41.99
CA ARG A 201 0.23 23.01 -41.20
C ARG A 201 -0.35 22.40 -39.94
N PHE A 202 0.20 21.25 -39.58
CA PHE A 202 -0.15 20.49 -38.37
C PHE A 202 0.73 20.86 -37.16
N ASN A 203 1.39 22.03 -37.15
CA ASN A 203 2.39 22.39 -36.13
C ASN A 203 1.89 22.21 -34.67
N GLY A 204 0.61 22.45 -34.40
CA GLY A 204 0.03 22.19 -33.08
C GLY A 204 0.03 20.70 -32.69
N ALA A 205 -0.21 19.81 -33.64
CA ALA A 205 -0.22 18.36 -33.43
C ALA A 205 1.16 17.81 -33.06
N ILE A 206 2.23 18.28 -33.71
CA ILE A 206 3.57 17.81 -33.37
C ILE A 206 4.01 18.30 -31.99
N TRP A 207 3.72 19.54 -31.62
CA TRP A 207 4.04 20.03 -30.27
C TRP A 207 3.27 19.28 -29.20
N GLN A 208 2.00 18.96 -29.44
CA GLN A 208 1.18 18.14 -28.57
C GLN A 208 1.73 16.71 -28.45
N PHE A 209 2.13 16.10 -29.58
CA PHE A 209 2.75 14.78 -29.60
C PHE A 209 4.09 14.73 -28.84
N MET A 210 4.96 15.71 -29.09
CA MET A 210 6.24 15.86 -28.40
C MET A 210 6.07 16.09 -26.89
N LEU A 211 5.14 16.95 -26.50
CA LEU A 211 4.86 17.23 -25.08
C LEU A 211 4.32 15.99 -24.35
N SER A 212 3.42 15.24 -25.00
CA SER A 212 2.97 13.96 -24.45
C SER A 212 4.14 12.99 -24.28
N HIS A 213 4.99 12.88 -25.30
CA HIS A 213 6.13 11.99 -25.27
C HIS A 213 7.13 12.35 -24.17
N PHE A 214 7.33 13.65 -23.91
CA PHE A 214 8.13 14.12 -22.79
C PHE A 214 7.59 13.61 -21.44
N PHE A 215 6.28 13.67 -21.21
CA PHE A 215 5.69 13.12 -19.99
C PHE A 215 5.86 11.60 -19.88
N ILE A 216 5.74 10.87 -21.00
CA ILE A 216 5.97 9.42 -21.01
C ILE A 216 7.46 9.09 -20.75
N LEU A 217 8.39 9.91 -21.25
CA LEU A 217 9.82 9.77 -20.99
C LEU A 217 10.15 9.99 -19.51
N VAL A 218 9.57 11.01 -18.87
CA VAL A 218 9.71 11.21 -17.42
C VAL A 218 9.13 10.03 -16.65
N TYR A 219 7.96 9.53 -17.05
CA TYR A 219 7.38 8.30 -16.48
C TYR A 219 8.33 7.10 -16.63
N HIS A 220 8.99 6.94 -17.79
CA HIS A 220 9.96 5.87 -18.02
C HIS A 220 11.17 5.99 -17.07
N ILE A 221 11.71 7.19 -16.89
CA ILE A 221 12.80 7.45 -15.93
C ILE A 221 12.37 7.09 -14.51
N LEU A 222 11.14 7.42 -14.12
CA LEU A 222 10.60 7.05 -12.80
C LEU A 222 10.49 5.53 -12.61
N ILE A 223 10.18 4.76 -13.67
CA ILE A 223 10.22 3.29 -13.61
C ILE A 223 11.65 2.79 -13.36
N ILE A 224 12.66 3.38 -14.03
CA ILE A 224 14.07 3.02 -13.81
C ILE A 224 14.46 3.28 -12.35
N ILE A 225 14.13 4.47 -11.83
CA ILE A 225 14.41 4.83 -10.43
C ILE A 225 13.70 3.88 -9.46
N GLN A 226 12.42 3.58 -9.69
CA GLN A 226 11.66 2.60 -8.90
C GLN A 226 12.35 1.24 -8.90
N THR A 227 12.77 0.75 -10.08
CA THR A 227 13.45 -0.54 -10.23
C THR A 227 14.74 -0.58 -9.41
N VAL A 228 15.58 0.47 -9.52
CA VAL A 228 16.83 0.57 -8.75
C VAL A 228 16.57 0.61 -7.25
N LEU A 229 15.56 1.35 -6.79
CA LEU A 229 15.18 1.42 -5.38
C LEU A 229 14.71 0.06 -4.86
N LEU A 230 13.83 -0.63 -5.60
CA LEU A 230 13.34 -1.96 -5.23
C LEU A 230 14.48 -2.97 -5.12
N THR A 231 15.42 -2.98 -6.06
CA THR A 231 16.59 -3.86 -6.02
C THR A 231 17.44 -3.63 -4.77
N ARG A 232 17.60 -2.36 -4.36
CA ARG A 232 18.39 -1.97 -3.19
C ARG A 232 17.69 -2.19 -1.85
N MET A 233 16.37 -2.34 -1.83
CA MET A 233 15.65 -2.67 -0.59
C MET A 233 16.10 -4.03 -0.08
N ARG A 234 16.61 -4.08 1.15
CA ARG A 234 16.93 -5.34 1.81
C ARG A 234 15.65 -5.99 2.30
N ILE A 235 15.55 -7.29 2.08
CA ILE A 235 14.58 -8.14 2.77
C ILE A 235 15.10 -8.24 4.20
N ASP A 236 14.29 -7.90 5.19
CA ASP A 236 14.65 -8.15 6.59
C ASP A 236 14.56 -9.66 6.83
N ILE A 237 15.69 -10.34 6.62
CA ILE A 237 15.81 -11.80 6.75
C ILE A 237 15.54 -12.24 8.21
N GLU A 238 15.81 -11.36 9.19
CA GLU A 238 15.49 -11.59 10.61
C GLU A 238 13.97 -11.65 10.91
N PHE A 239 13.14 -11.01 10.07
CA PHE A 239 11.68 -11.01 10.21
C PHE A 239 11.06 -12.33 9.70
N PHE A 240 11.63 -12.92 8.64
CA PHE A 240 11.05 -14.10 8.00
C PHE A 240 11.39 -15.44 8.65
N GLN A 241 12.55 -15.53 9.31
CA GLN A 241 12.89 -16.73 10.07
C GLN A 241 12.03 -16.88 11.35
N ARG A 242 11.38 -15.79 11.79
CA ARG A 242 10.31 -15.79 12.82
C ARG A 242 8.95 -16.16 12.21
N SER A 243 8.56 -15.51 11.11
CA SER A 243 7.23 -15.68 10.49
C SER A 243 6.91 -17.08 9.92
N SER A 244 7.88 -17.81 9.38
CA SER A 244 7.61 -19.15 8.81
C SER A 244 7.41 -20.26 9.86
N ARG A 245 7.79 -20.00 11.12
CA ARG A 245 7.46 -20.87 12.27
C ARG A 245 6.11 -20.52 12.92
N GLU A 246 5.51 -19.39 12.57
CA GLU A 246 4.33 -18.80 13.24
C GLU A 246 2.98 -19.26 12.66
N THR A 247 2.94 -20.20 11.71
CA THR A 247 1.66 -20.73 11.19
C THR A 247 1.10 -21.93 11.98
N GLN A 248 1.76 -22.36 13.06
CA GLN A 248 1.23 -23.37 13.99
C GLN A 248 0.78 -22.73 15.31
N SER A 249 -0.53 -22.48 15.41
CA SER A 249 -1.36 -22.63 16.62
C SER A 249 -0.71 -22.27 17.97
N HIS A 250 -0.83 -21.01 18.39
CA HIS A 250 -0.37 -20.48 19.67
C HIS A 250 -1.17 -21.02 20.89
N VAL A 251 -0.74 -22.16 21.43
CA VAL A 251 -1.05 -22.59 22.81
C VAL A 251 0.26 -23.07 23.44
N ALA A 252 0.69 -22.45 24.55
CA ALA A 252 1.87 -22.90 25.29
C ALA A 252 1.52 -24.17 26.09
N THR A 253 2.27 -25.25 25.89
CA THR A 253 2.07 -26.53 26.58
C THR A 253 2.86 -26.56 27.90
N VAL A 254 2.26 -27.11 28.94
CA VAL A 254 2.81 -27.12 30.31
C VAL A 254 3.60 -28.41 30.56
N LEU A 255 4.86 -28.28 31.00
CA LEU A 255 5.64 -29.38 31.58
C LEU A 255 6.04 -29.02 33.03
N SER A 256 5.60 -29.86 33.97
CA SER A 256 5.92 -29.75 35.39
C SER A 256 7.26 -30.42 35.67
N SER A 257 8.21 -29.67 36.25
CA SER A 257 9.39 -30.26 36.90
C SER A 257 9.17 -30.29 38.43
N GLN A 258 9.80 -31.24 39.11
CA GLN A 258 9.60 -31.58 40.51
C GLN A 258 10.20 -30.58 41.53
N THR A 259 10.60 -29.38 41.12
CA THR A 259 11.27 -28.38 42.00
C THR A 259 10.39 -27.19 42.40
N GLY A 260 9.08 -27.22 42.12
CA GLY A 260 8.20 -26.06 42.38
C GLY A 260 8.42 -24.89 41.40
N GLU A 261 9.40 -25.02 40.52
CA GLU A 261 9.64 -24.15 39.37
C GLU A 261 8.99 -24.77 38.13
N THR A 262 7.78 -24.32 37.79
CA THR A 262 7.18 -24.72 36.51
C THR A 262 7.80 -23.88 35.39
N ARG A 263 8.21 -24.54 34.31
CA ARG A 263 8.82 -23.94 33.10
C ARG A 263 7.72 -23.72 32.06
N ILE A 264 7.71 -22.57 31.38
CA ILE A 264 6.81 -22.37 30.23
C ILE A 264 7.61 -22.74 28.99
N GLU A 265 7.39 -23.95 28.49
CA GLU A 265 7.91 -24.37 27.19
C GLU A 265 6.94 -23.89 26.12
N SER A 266 7.32 -22.85 25.38
CA SER A 266 6.77 -22.66 24.03
C SER A 266 7.61 -23.52 23.09
N GLU A 267 6.97 -24.18 22.11
CA GLU A 267 7.63 -25.08 21.14
C GLU A 267 8.78 -24.41 20.34
N PHE A 268 8.97 -23.09 20.49
CA PHE A 268 10.09 -22.35 19.92
C PHE A 268 10.84 -21.52 20.97
N SER A 269 11.63 -22.20 21.82
CA SER A 269 12.62 -21.60 22.72
C SER A 269 12.05 -20.73 23.85
N GLU A 270 12.37 -21.10 25.09
CA GLU A 270 11.94 -20.40 26.30
C GLU A 270 12.33 -18.93 26.31
N MET A 271 11.34 -18.04 26.33
CA MET A 271 11.58 -16.60 26.42
C MET A 271 11.37 -16.04 27.83
N VAL A 272 10.39 -16.57 28.59
CA VAL A 272 9.97 -16.00 29.88
C VAL A 272 9.66 -17.08 30.91
N TYR A 273 10.16 -16.92 32.14
CA TYR A 273 9.80 -17.71 33.32
C TYR A 273 8.90 -16.94 34.25
N ILE A 274 7.92 -17.61 34.87
CA ILE A 274 6.92 -17.00 35.75
C ILE A 274 6.78 -17.87 37.02
N HIS A 275 6.94 -17.29 38.21
CA HIS A 275 6.81 -17.97 39.52
C HIS A 275 6.35 -16.99 40.63
N PRO A 276 5.70 -17.44 41.72
CA PRO A 276 5.34 -18.83 42.02
C PRO A 276 4.09 -19.30 41.26
N ARG A 277 3.96 -20.63 41.11
CA ARG A 277 2.81 -21.30 40.51
C ARG A 277 2.50 -22.60 41.28
N PRO A 278 1.28 -22.83 41.78
CA PRO A 278 0.11 -21.96 41.70
C PRO A 278 0.35 -20.61 42.38
N PHE A 279 -0.30 -19.55 41.87
CA PHE A 279 -0.14 -18.21 42.40
C PHE A 279 -1.29 -17.90 43.38
N HIS A 280 -0.96 -17.79 44.65
CA HIS A 280 -1.90 -17.51 45.72
C HIS A 280 -1.77 -16.06 46.18
N VAL A 281 -2.88 -15.38 46.42
CA VAL A 281 -2.89 -14.02 46.97
C VAL A 281 -3.68 -14.05 48.29
N PRO A 282 -3.08 -13.62 49.41
CA PRO A 282 -3.79 -13.56 50.68
C PRO A 282 -4.97 -12.60 50.61
N ARG A 283 -6.05 -12.92 51.33
CA ARG A 283 -7.20 -12.02 51.45
C ARG A 283 -6.81 -10.68 52.05
N LEU A 284 -7.03 -9.60 51.29
CA LEU A 284 -6.58 -8.23 51.62
C LEU A 284 -5.06 -8.10 51.81
N GLY A 285 -4.30 -8.98 51.17
CA GLY A 285 -2.85 -8.96 51.20
C GLY A 285 -2.26 -8.72 49.83
N ILE A 286 -0.93 -8.81 49.82
CA ILE A 286 -0.10 -8.68 48.62
C ILE A 286 0.68 -9.98 48.48
N ASN A 287 0.79 -10.50 47.26
CA ASN A 287 1.82 -11.47 46.93
C ASN A 287 2.60 -11.01 45.70
N VAL A 288 3.82 -11.54 45.53
CA VAL A 288 4.75 -11.13 44.48
C VAL A 288 4.83 -12.21 43.42
N LEU A 289 4.56 -11.83 42.17
CA LEU A 289 4.75 -12.63 40.99
C LEU A 289 6.05 -12.21 40.30
N ASN A 290 7.00 -13.12 40.19
CA ASN A 290 8.27 -12.89 39.53
C ASN A 290 8.24 -13.38 38.08
N VAL A 291 8.81 -12.55 37.21
CA VAL A 291 8.89 -12.80 35.78
C VAL A 291 10.32 -12.58 35.29
N LYS A 292 10.95 -13.63 34.75
CA LYS A 292 12.34 -13.60 34.29
C LYS A 292 12.43 -13.75 32.77
N ASN A 293 13.18 -12.86 32.14
CA ASN A 293 13.58 -12.99 30.74
C ASN A 293 14.71 -14.01 30.65
N ASN A 294 14.44 -15.15 30.00
CA ASN A 294 15.46 -16.19 29.79
C ASN A 294 16.36 -15.94 28.58
N ARG A 295 16.06 -14.93 27.75
CA ARG A 295 16.92 -14.59 26.62
C ARG A 295 18.16 -13.89 27.13
N ASN A 296 19.30 -14.25 26.54
CA ASN A 296 20.58 -13.62 26.88
C ASN A 296 20.92 -12.41 26.02
N ASN A 297 20.15 -12.16 24.95
CA ASN A 297 20.49 -11.19 23.91
C ASN A 297 19.37 -10.20 23.55
N GLU A 298 18.14 -10.36 24.07
CA GLU A 298 17.00 -9.53 23.67
C GLU A 298 16.22 -9.00 24.86
N TRP A 299 15.80 -7.73 24.76
CA TRP A 299 14.88 -7.08 25.69
C TRP A 299 13.44 -7.55 25.44
N LEU A 300 12.66 -7.68 26.51
CA LEU A 300 11.24 -7.98 26.43
C LEU A 300 10.41 -6.81 26.94
N ALA A 301 9.35 -6.46 26.21
CA ALA A 301 8.27 -5.66 26.74
C ALA A 301 7.18 -6.59 27.25
N LEU A 302 6.75 -6.40 28.50
CA LEU A 302 5.68 -7.19 29.11
C LEU A 302 4.59 -6.28 29.67
N ARG A 303 3.33 -6.72 29.54
CA ARG A 303 2.19 -6.17 30.27
C ARG A 303 1.41 -7.27 30.97
N ALA A 304 0.92 -6.96 32.15
CA ALA A 304 0.03 -7.81 32.93
C ALA A 304 -1.35 -7.14 33.05
N LEU A 305 -2.39 -7.89 32.71
CA LEU A 305 -3.78 -7.46 32.69
C LEU A 305 -4.61 -8.36 33.60
N LEU A 306 -5.56 -7.77 34.32
CA LEU A 306 -6.50 -8.50 35.15
C LEU A 306 -7.76 -8.84 34.36
N SER A 307 -8.23 -10.08 34.46
CA SER A 307 -9.53 -10.49 33.94
C SER A 307 -10.70 -9.86 34.70
N THR A 308 -10.53 -9.59 36.00
CA THR A 308 -11.54 -8.96 36.87
C THR A 308 -11.05 -7.60 37.37
N THR A 309 -11.68 -6.53 36.89
CA THR A 309 -11.38 -5.16 37.32
C THR A 309 -11.88 -4.90 38.75
N GLY A 310 -11.08 -4.21 39.56
CA GLY A 310 -11.46 -3.76 40.91
C GLY A 310 -11.19 -4.76 42.04
N PHE A 311 -10.91 -6.03 41.72
CA PHE A 311 -10.59 -7.06 42.72
C PHE A 311 -9.11 -7.09 43.12
N TYR A 312 -8.23 -6.90 42.14
CA TYR A 312 -6.79 -6.87 42.35
C TYR A 312 -6.18 -5.58 41.79
N LYS A 313 -5.00 -5.23 42.28
CA LYS A 313 -4.09 -4.25 41.68
C LYS A 313 -2.77 -4.92 41.34
N LEU A 314 -2.18 -4.48 40.23
CA LEU A 314 -0.88 -4.95 39.75
C LEU A 314 0.10 -3.77 39.73
N TYR A 315 1.29 -3.96 40.31
CA TYR A 315 2.36 -2.96 40.27
C TYR A 315 3.75 -3.60 40.10
N PRO A 316 4.50 -3.29 39.03
CA PRO A 316 4.10 -2.57 37.82
C PRO A 316 3.23 -3.44 36.88
N SER A 317 2.32 -2.81 36.12
CA SER A 317 1.49 -3.51 35.13
C SER A 317 2.06 -3.53 33.71
N LYS A 318 3.05 -2.69 33.42
CA LYS A 318 3.80 -2.64 32.15
C LYS A 318 5.25 -2.38 32.49
N PHE A 319 6.17 -3.11 31.87
CA PHE A 319 7.60 -2.94 32.12
C PHE A 319 8.48 -3.59 31.04
N LEU A 320 9.76 -3.29 31.09
CA LEU A 320 10.79 -3.86 30.22
C LEU A 320 11.68 -4.79 31.04
N ILE A 321 11.91 -6.01 30.55
CA ILE A 321 12.79 -6.97 31.20
C ILE A 321 14.09 -7.08 30.37
N PRO A 322 15.24 -6.66 30.91
CA PRO A 322 16.52 -6.84 30.24
C PRO A 322 16.85 -8.34 30.02
N PRO A 323 17.75 -8.67 29.08
CA PRO A 323 18.19 -10.04 28.88
C PRO A 323 18.74 -10.67 30.17
N GLY A 324 18.28 -11.88 30.51
CA GLY A 324 18.71 -12.65 31.68
C GLY A 324 18.26 -12.10 33.03
N LYS A 325 17.42 -11.06 33.06
CA LYS A 325 16.97 -10.40 34.30
C LYS A 325 15.56 -10.81 34.69
N GLU A 326 15.27 -10.62 35.97
CA GLU A 326 14.00 -10.91 36.62
C GLU A 326 13.39 -9.62 37.16
N ILE A 327 12.07 -9.49 37.04
CA ILE A 327 11.27 -8.39 37.56
C ILE A 327 10.12 -8.95 38.37
N SER A 328 9.83 -8.29 39.48
CA SER A 328 8.74 -8.60 40.39
C SER A 328 7.51 -7.74 40.09
N ILE A 329 6.34 -8.36 40.13
CA ILE A 329 5.01 -7.75 40.04
C ILE A 329 4.30 -7.98 41.37
N GLU A 330 3.98 -6.91 42.07
CA GLU A 330 3.13 -6.97 43.25
C GLU A 330 1.67 -7.12 42.82
N VAL A 331 0.99 -8.11 43.40
CA VAL A 331 -0.44 -8.37 43.20
C VAL A 331 -1.15 -8.21 44.53
N GLU A 332 -1.92 -7.14 44.66
CA GLU A 332 -2.68 -6.80 45.86
C GLU A 332 -4.15 -7.15 45.67
N GLN A 333 -4.79 -7.82 46.63
CA GLN A 333 -6.25 -7.96 46.66
C GLN A 333 -6.89 -6.77 47.38
N CYS A 334 -7.73 -6.01 46.70
CA CYS A 334 -8.21 -4.71 47.19
C CYS A 334 -9.57 -4.75 47.88
N THR A 335 -10.28 -5.88 47.86
CA THR A 335 -11.68 -5.96 48.31
C THR A 335 -11.96 -7.22 49.11
N ARG A 336 -12.86 -7.08 50.10
CA ARG A 336 -13.42 -8.18 50.90
C ARG A 336 -14.62 -8.85 50.26
N ALA A 337 -15.23 -8.22 49.24
CA ALA A 337 -16.43 -8.72 48.59
C ALA A 337 -16.14 -10.07 47.93
N ASP A 338 -17.12 -10.96 47.98
CA ASP A 338 -17.06 -12.22 47.25
C ASP A 338 -17.00 -11.90 45.76
N SER A 339 -16.11 -12.58 45.05
CA SER A 339 -15.92 -12.36 43.63
C SER A 339 -17.19 -12.76 42.85
N PRO A 340 -17.60 -11.97 41.83
CA PRO A 340 -18.67 -12.37 40.93
C PRO A 340 -18.27 -13.53 40.00
N THR A 341 -17.00 -13.90 39.94
CA THR A 341 -16.47 -14.94 39.06
C THR A 341 -15.63 -15.95 39.83
N ALA A 342 -15.91 -17.24 39.63
CA ALA A 342 -15.16 -18.33 40.27
C ALA A 342 -13.68 -18.41 39.84
N ASN A 343 -13.31 -17.81 38.71
CA ASN A 343 -11.96 -17.87 38.15
C ASN A 343 -11.35 -16.47 38.03
N HIS A 344 -10.33 -16.17 38.83
CA HIS A 344 -9.50 -14.98 38.69
C HIS A 344 -8.26 -15.31 37.89
N ASN A 345 -7.99 -14.54 36.84
CA ASN A 345 -6.83 -14.75 35.98
C ASN A 345 -6.05 -13.45 35.76
N ILE A 346 -4.72 -13.56 35.71
CA ILE A 346 -3.81 -12.54 35.18
C ILE A 346 -3.40 -12.96 33.77
N LEU A 347 -3.72 -12.13 32.78
CA LEU A 347 -3.21 -12.27 31.42
C LEU A 347 -1.87 -11.56 31.32
N ILE A 348 -0.82 -12.32 31.03
CA ILE A 348 0.55 -11.83 30.90
C ILE A 348 0.89 -11.87 29.42
N GLU A 349 1.11 -10.72 28.80
CA GLU A 349 1.43 -10.58 27.37
C GLU A 349 2.81 -9.97 27.19
N TRP A 350 3.60 -10.50 26.26
CA TRP A 350 4.93 -9.98 25.99
C TRP A 350 5.34 -10.12 24.53
N PHE A 351 6.33 -9.31 24.12
CA PHE A 351 7.00 -9.41 22.83
C PHE A 351 8.45 -8.95 22.93
N SER A 352 9.28 -9.35 21.98
CA SER A 352 10.70 -8.97 21.93
C SER A 352 10.93 -7.61 21.28
N LEU A 353 11.91 -6.86 21.79
CA LEU A 353 12.33 -5.54 21.32
C LEU A 353 13.72 -5.52 20.67
N GLY A 354 14.41 -6.67 20.59
CA GLY A 354 15.78 -6.75 20.06
C GLY A 354 16.86 -6.50 21.11
N SER A 355 18.10 -6.34 20.66
CA SER A 355 19.31 -6.37 21.51
C SER A 355 19.72 -5.02 22.09
N SER A 356 19.26 -3.91 21.51
CA SER A 356 19.54 -2.57 22.04
C SER A 356 18.53 -2.17 23.12
N PRO A 357 18.95 -1.40 24.14
CA PRO A 357 18.01 -0.86 25.11
C PRO A 357 17.02 0.07 24.39
N PRO A 358 15.70 -0.12 24.56
CA PRO A 358 14.73 0.70 23.87
C PRO A 358 14.77 2.15 24.40
N CYS A 359 15.07 3.11 23.52
CA CYS A 359 14.97 4.55 23.81
C CYS A 359 13.51 5.08 23.74
N THR A 360 12.52 4.19 23.72
CA THR A 360 11.12 4.53 23.45
C THR A 360 10.31 4.58 24.75
N ASP A 361 9.36 5.53 24.82
CA ASP A 361 8.37 5.58 25.91
C ASP A 361 7.60 4.26 25.98
N LEU A 362 7.60 3.62 27.16
CA LEU A 362 6.91 2.38 27.44
C LEU A 362 5.41 2.48 27.11
N GLN A 363 4.78 3.64 27.31
CA GLN A 363 3.37 3.81 26.95
C GLN A 363 3.14 3.73 25.44
N ARG A 364 4.10 4.19 24.63
CA ARG A 364 4.00 4.16 23.17
C ARG A 364 3.98 2.73 22.64
N LEU A 365 4.78 1.83 23.23
CA LEU A 365 4.84 0.40 22.87
C LEU A 365 3.48 -0.30 22.94
N TRP A 366 2.63 0.14 23.87
CA TRP A 366 1.31 -0.45 24.12
C TRP A 366 0.14 0.38 23.59
N SER A 367 0.41 1.41 22.78
CA SER A 367 -0.59 2.30 22.19
C SER A 367 -0.80 1.99 20.70
N LYS A 368 -2.00 2.27 20.17
CA LYS A 368 -2.26 2.17 18.73
C LYS A 368 -1.70 3.41 17.99
N PRO A 369 -1.17 3.25 16.75
CA PRO A 369 -0.82 1.99 16.11
C PRO A 369 0.35 1.29 16.83
N TYR A 370 0.24 -0.03 17.04
CA TYR A 370 1.25 -0.80 17.77
C TYR A 370 2.56 -0.85 16.99
N LEU A 371 3.69 -0.62 17.68
CA LEU A 371 5.03 -0.72 17.11
C LEU A 371 5.40 -2.17 16.76
N VAL A 372 4.93 -3.12 17.58
CA VAL A 372 5.06 -4.56 17.31
C VAL A 372 3.67 -5.12 17.03
N PRO A 373 3.43 -5.75 15.86
CA PRO A 373 2.14 -6.34 15.53
C PRO A 373 1.71 -7.37 16.58
N GLN A 374 0.42 -7.39 16.92
CA GLN A 374 -0.15 -8.30 17.92
C GLN A 374 0.10 -9.79 17.61
N SER A 375 0.32 -10.14 16.34
CA SER A 375 0.69 -11.51 15.93
C SER A 375 1.99 -12.01 16.55
N HIS A 376 2.90 -11.11 16.93
CA HIS A 376 4.18 -11.46 17.57
C HIS A 376 4.09 -11.48 19.11
N TRP A 377 2.90 -11.23 19.65
CA TRP A 377 2.71 -11.18 21.09
C TRP A 377 2.49 -12.61 21.58
N GLN A 378 3.24 -12.98 22.59
CA GLN A 378 3.01 -14.19 23.34
C GLN A 378 2.16 -13.85 24.56
N TYR A 379 1.34 -14.79 25.00
CA TYR A 379 0.53 -14.60 26.18
C TYR A 379 0.47 -15.85 27.04
N PHE A 380 0.28 -15.65 28.34
CA PHE A 380 0.06 -16.69 29.32
C PHE A 380 -1.07 -16.25 30.26
N VAL A 381 -2.01 -17.17 30.52
CA VAL A 381 -3.10 -16.93 31.46
C VAL A 381 -2.72 -17.63 32.76
N LEU A 382 -2.45 -16.83 33.80
CA LEU A 382 -2.11 -17.31 35.13
C LEU A 382 -3.36 -17.29 36.02
N PRO A 383 -3.86 -18.45 36.49
CA PRO A 383 -4.89 -18.49 37.51
C PRO A 383 -4.38 -17.93 38.85
N VAL A 384 -5.23 -17.14 39.51
CA VAL A 384 -5.01 -16.56 40.84
C VAL A 384 -5.93 -17.24 41.83
N PHE A 385 -5.35 -17.80 42.89
CA PHE A 385 -6.06 -18.40 44.00
C PHE A 385 -6.06 -17.45 45.19
N VAL A 386 -7.15 -17.42 45.95
CA VAL A 386 -7.22 -16.61 47.18
C VAL A 386 -6.91 -17.51 48.37
N ASP A 387 -5.94 -17.11 49.19
CA ASP A 387 -5.68 -17.78 50.47
C ASP A 387 -6.60 -17.19 51.54
N ASP A 388 -7.62 -17.95 51.92
CA ASP A 388 -8.40 -17.72 53.14
C ASP A 388 -7.62 -18.23 54.35
N LEU A 389 -6.47 -17.61 54.64
CA LEU A 389 -5.83 -17.77 55.95
C LEU A 389 -6.63 -16.95 56.96
N THR A 390 -7.65 -17.58 57.54
CA THR A 390 -8.16 -17.17 58.85
C THR A 390 -6.99 -17.11 59.81
N ILE A 391 -6.71 -15.92 60.33
CA ILE A 391 -5.90 -15.70 61.52
C ILE A 391 -6.55 -16.50 62.65
N THR A 392 -6.13 -17.74 62.88
CA THR A 392 -6.27 -18.38 64.20
C THR A 392 -5.07 -17.94 65.04
N ASN A 393 -5.15 -16.70 65.52
CA ASN A 393 -4.45 -16.29 66.72
C ASN A 393 -5.49 -15.81 67.72
N SER A 394 -5.93 -16.72 68.60
CA SER A 394 -6.34 -16.35 69.95
C SER A 394 -6.17 -17.54 70.87
N SER A 395 -5.11 -17.46 71.66
CA SER A 395 -4.97 -17.99 73.02
C SER A 395 -6.27 -18.42 73.70
N THR A 396 -6.31 -19.66 74.16
CA THR A 396 -7.08 -20.05 75.34
C THR A 396 -6.22 -20.96 76.23
N VAL A 397 -5.73 -20.35 77.32
CA VAL A 397 -5.80 -20.85 78.70
C VAL A 397 -4.93 -22.05 79.12
N MET A 398 -3.94 -21.76 79.98
CA MET A 398 -3.37 -22.66 80.99
C MET A 398 -4.44 -23.26 81.92
N SER A 399 -4.13 -24.44 82.49
CA SER A 399 -4.81 -25.22 83.58
C SER A 399 -5.59 -26.42 83.03
N ASN A 400 -5.36 -27.69 83.40
CA ASN A 400 -4.81 -28.35 84.61
C ASN A 400 -3.96 -29.56 84.17
N LEU A 401 -2.83 -29.91 84.82
CA LEU A 401 -2.75 -30.78 86.01
C LEU A 401 -3.56 -32.08 85.87
N GLU A 402 -2.91 -33.14 85.37
CA GLU A 402 -2.55 -34.35 86.12
C GLU A 402 -1.32 -35.02 85.49
#